data_AF-A0A6F9DUQ1-F1
#
_entry.id   AF-A0A6F9DUQ1-F1
#
_cell.length_a   1.000
_cell.length_b   1.000
_cell.length_c   1.000
_cell.angle_alpha   90.00
_cell.angle_beta   90.00
_cell.angle_gamma   90.00
#
_symmetry.space_group_name_H-M   'P 1'
#
loop_
_entity.id
_entity.type
_entity.pdbx_description
1 polymer ?
#
loop_
_entity_poly.entity_id
_entity_poly.type
_entity_poly.pdbx_seq_one_letter_code
_entity_poly.pdbx_strand_id
1 'polypeptide(L)'
;MGYMDAWLGEVEAITQKEGNITERKKIENGLTERRAQLQAFKAYSRTMDDINAFANQLPMNEKHIKKLQSLNDRWKGAMKTTAKRYGDLQASMIPLLEFPEKCENWMLFVTQAERGLVADLPTSYDGLTDQARAYDMFIVESGARQQLLRNIVKEGEEMLCEDIVPNPEEFSSKLTNLDKQWSSVLKRARERKTVVDSTMETWRTYKQRNAEVVAETRCFDVEMSKFDGEMTVAGLAPTTLAELMELEAAADNDTCSNMLDAGHRVMALARGDLHARLKKEISSCHGDYMNAHQAVKEKRYI
;
A
#
# COMPACT_ATOMS: atom_id res chain seq x y z
N MET A 1 61.80 -23.94 5.26
CA MET A 1 60.50 -23.79 5.96
C MET A 1 59.78 -22.53 5.54
N GLY A 2 60.33 -21.31 5.72
CA GLY A 2 59.61 -20.06 5.37
C GLY A 2 59.08 -19.88 3.93
N TYR A 3 59.71 -20.47 2.91
CA TYR A 3 59.18 -20.43 1.53
C TYR A 3 57.93 -21.32 1.33
N MET A 4 57.89 -22.47 2.00
CA MET A 4 56.73 -23.37 1.97
C MET A 4 55.55 -22.79 2.76
N ASP A 5 55.82 -22.13 3.90
CA ASP A 5 54.77 -21.46 4.68
C ASP A 5 54.17 -20.27 3.91
N ALA A 6 54.99 -19.49 3.21
CA ALA A 6 54.50 -18.41 2.34
C ALA A 6 53.67 -18.93 1.16
N TRP A 7 54.11 -20.02 0.51
CA TRP A 7 53.36 -20.66 -0.58
C TRP A 7 52.04 -21.28 -0.09
N LEU A 8 52.04 -21.94 1.07
CA LEU A 8 50.83 -22.47 1.70
C LEU A 8 49.82 -21.37 2.00
N GLY A 9 50.26 -20.25 2.57
CA GLY A 9 49.39 -19.09 2.83
C GLY A 9 48.80 -18.49 1.55
N GLU A 10 49.56 -18.45 0.46
CA GLU A 10 49.07 -18.00 -0.85
C GLU A 10 48.00 -18.95 -1.41
N VAL A 11 48.21 -20.27 -1.32
CA VAL A 11 47.22 -21.28 -1.75
C VAL A 11 45.94 -21.22 -0.91
N GLU A 12 46.06 -21.05 0.41
CA GLU A 12 44.91 -20.89 1.32
C GLU A 12 44.13 -19.61 1.00
N ALA A 13 44.80 -18.49 0.75
CA ALA A 13 44.17 -17.24 0.36
C ALA A 13 43.43 -17.34 -0.99
N ILE A 14 44.01 -18.01 -1.98
CA ILE A 14 43.35 -18.27 -3.27
C ILE A 14 42.10 -19.15 -3.06
N THR A 15 42.22 -20.23 -2.29
CA THR A 15 41.10 -21.16 -2.03
C THR A 15 39.96 -20.46 -1.28
N GLN A 16 40.29 -19.64 -0.28
CA GLN A 16 39.29 -18.84 0.45
C GLN A 16 38.62 -17.81 -0.46
N LYS A 17 39.38 -17.15 -1.34
CA LYS A 17 38.84 -16.20 -2.33
C LYS A 17 37.90 -16.87 -3.33
N GLU A 18 38.26 -18.05 -3.84
CA GLU A 18 37.40 -18.85 -4.71
C GLU A 18 36.10 -19.30 -4.00
N GLY A 19 36.21 -19.69 -2.72
CA GLY A 19 35.07 -19.97 -1.85
C GLY A 19 34.13 -18.78 -1.73
N ASN A 20 34.68 -17.59 -1.40
CA ASN A 20 33.92 -16.34 -1.28
C ASN A 20 33.25 -15.94 -2.60
N ILE A 21 33.91 -16.09 -3.75
CA ILE A 21 33.32 -15.80 -5.07
C ILE A 21 32.14 -16.74 -5.35
N THR A 22 32.30 -18.02 -5.04
CA THR A 22 31.26 -19.03 -5.25
C THR A 22 30.05 -18.79 -4.34
N GLU A 23 30.29 -18.44 -3.07
CA GLU A 23 29.24 -18.11 -2.11
C GLU A 23 28.53 -16.80 -2.48
N ARG A 24 29.28 -15.74 -2.82
CA ARG A 24 28.73 -14.45 -3.28
C ARG A 24 27.78 -14.67 -4.45
N LYS A 25 28.19 -15.40 -5.49
CA LYS A 25 27.32 -15.71 -6.66
C LYS A 25 26.04 -16.45 -6.27
N LYS A 26 26.11 -17.41 -5.34
CA LYS A 26 24.91 -18.12 -4.85
C LYS A 26 23.94 -17.17 -4.16
N ILE A 27 24.45 -16.27 -3.31
CA ILE A 27 23.63 -15.27 -2.61
C ILE A 27 23.04 -14.26 -3.60
N GLU A 28 23.81 -13.77 -4.58
CA GLU A 28 23.33 -12.86 -5.64
C GLU A 28 22.18 -13.46 -6.46
N ASN A 29 22.32 -14.72 -6.86
CA ASN A 29 21.26 -15.45 -7.56
C ASN A 29 20.00 -15.56 -6.69
N GLY A 30 20.16 -15.93 -5.41
CA GLY A 30 19.05 -15.98 -4.46
C GLY A 30 18.38 -14.62 -4.26
N LEU A 31 19.15 -13.54 -4.13
CA LEU A 31 18.63 -12.18 -4.02
C LEU A 31 17.84 -11.77 -5.26
N THR A 32 18.32 -12.14 -6.45
CA THR A 32 17.66 -11.85 -7.72
C THR A 32 16.32 -12.58 -7.82
N GLU A 33 16.29 -13.87 -7.50
CA GLU A 33 15.06 -14.68 -7.50
C GLU A 33 14.02 -14.14 -6.51
N ARG A 34 14.45 -13.87 -5.27
CA ARG A 34 13.55 -13.34 -4.23
C ARG A 34 13.05 -11.94 -4.55
N ARG A 35 13.88 -11.09 -5.15
CA ARG A 35 13.45 -9.77 -5.65
C ARG A 35 12.37 -9.90 -6.72
N ALA A 36 12.53 -10.83 -7.67
CA ALA A 36 11.51 -11.10 -8.68
C ALA A 36 10.19 -11.59 -8.05
N GLN A 37 10.27 -12.44 -7.02
CA GLN A 37 9.08 -12.87 -6.26
C GLN A 37 8.38 -11.69 -5.56
N LEU A 38 9.13 -10.79 -4.90
CA LEU A 38 8.56 -9.59 -4.27
C LEU A 38 7.92 -8.64 -5.29
N GLN A 39 8.52 -8.50 -6.47
CA GLN A 39 7.93 -7.75 -7.59
C GLN A 39 6.63 -8.39 -8.09
N ALA A 40 6.59 -9.73 -8.18
CA ALA A 40 5.37 -10.45 -8.52
C ALA A 40 4.26 -10.23 -7.48
N PHE A 41 4.58 -10.29 -6.17
CA PHE A 41 3.61 -9.94 -5.12
C PHE A 41 3.06 -8.52 -5.30
N LYS A 42 3.92 -7.55 -5.61
CA LYS A 42 3.50 -6.17 -5.90
C LYS A 42 2.55 -6.10 -7.11
N ALA A 43 2.87 -6.81 -8.20
CA ALA A 43 2.08 -6.81 -9.43
C ALA A 43 0.69 -7.45 -9.24
N TYR A 44 0.61 -8.57 -8.52
CA TYR A 44 -0.65 -9.28 -8.26
C TYR A 44 -1.46 -8.73 -7.09
N SER A 45 -0.94 -7.73 -6.35
CA SER A 45 -1.66 -7.17 -5.20
C SER A 45 -3.02 -6.59 -5.60
N ARG A 46 -3.12 -5.93 -6.75
CA ARG A 46 -4.40 -5.41 -7.26
C ARG A 46 -5.41 -6.53 -7.49
N THR A 47 -4.98 -7.62 -8.12
CA THR A 47 -5.84 -8.80 -8.33
C THR A 47 -6.33 -9.38 -7.01
N MET A 48 -5.48 -9.41 -5.99
CA MET A 48 -5.88 -9.87 -4.66
C MET A 48 -6.92 -8.94 -4.01
N ASP A 49 -6.77 -7.63 -4.18
CA ASP A 49 -7.75 -6.63 -3.72
C ASP A 49 -9.08 -6.76 -4.47
N ASP A 50 -9.05 -6.98 -5.78
CA ASP A 50 -10.25 -7.16 -6.62
C ASP A 50 -11.01 -8.44 -6.22
N ILE A 51 -10.31 -9.54 -5.97
CA ILE A 51 -10.92 -10.79 -5.48
C ILE A 51 -11.60 -10.56 -4.13
N ASN A 52 -10.95 -9.84 -3.22
CA ASN A 52 -11.51 -9.51 -1.90
C ASN A 52 -12.72 -8.58 -2.02
N ALA A 53 -12.66 -7.56 -2.89
CA ALA A 53 -13.76 -6.63 -3.12
C ALA A 53 -14.98 -7.34 -3.72
N PHE A 54 -14.77 -8.18 -4.74
CA PHE A 54 -15.83 -8.99 -5.34
C PHE A 54 -16.46 -9.95 -4.33
N ALA A 55 -15.62 -10.55 -3.47
CA ALA A 55 -16.11 -11.44 -2.44
C ALA A 55 -17.01 -10.75 -1.41
N ASN A 56 -16.73 -9.50 -1.07
CA ASN A 56 -17.54 -8.71 -0.14
C ASN A 56 -18.90 -8.29 -0.74
N GLN A 57 -19.04 -8.30 -2.07
CA GLN A 57 -20.28 -7.91 -2.76
C GLN A 57 -21.27 -9.07 -2.92
N LEU A 58 -20.82 -10.31 -2.71
CA LEU A 58 -21.64 -11.49 -2.93
C LEU A 58 -22.07 -12.14 -1.61
N PRO A 59 -23.32 -12.63 -1.50
CA PRO A 59 -23.69 -13.52 -0.41
C PRO A 59 -22.91 -14.84 -0.54
N MET A 60 -21.85 -14.96 0.25
CA MET A 60 -20.95 -16.10 0.23
C MET A 60 -21.42 -17.19 1.19
N ASN A 61 -21.41 -18.45 0.72
CA ASN A 61 -21.57 -19.59 1.61
C ASN A 61 -20.30 -19.82 2.45
N GLU A 62 -20.42 -20.54 3.56
CA GLU A 62 -19.32 -20.78 4.51
C GLU A 62 -18.07 -21.41 3.84
N LYS A 63 -18.26 -22.27 2.84
CA LYS A 63 -17.15 -22.91 2.10
C LYS A 63 -16.33 -21.87 1.32
N HIS A 64 -17.01 -20.94 0.67
CA HIS A 64 -16.33 -19.87 -0.09
C HIS A 64 -15.64 -18.86 0.83
N ILE A 65 -16.26 -18.52 1.96
CA ILE A 65 -15.64 -17.66 2.99
C ILE A 65 -14.32 -18.29 3.48
N LYS A 66 -14.34 -19.57 3.86
CA LYS A 66 -13.13 -20.30 4.31
C LYS A 66 -12.05 -20.35 3.23
N LYS A 67 -12.44 -20.54 1.95
CA LYS A 67 -11.49 -20.54 0.83
C LYS A 67 -10.82 -19.19 0.63
N LEU A 68 -11.59 -18.10 0.73
CA LEU A 68 -11.07 -16.73 0.62
C LEU A 68 -10.12 -16.38 1.78
N GLN A 69 -10.50 -16.73 3.02
CA GLN A 69 -9.65 -16.55 4.19
C GLN A 69 -8.32 -17.31 4.03
N SER A 70 -8.39 -18.60 3.65
CA SER A 70 -7.21 -19.41 3.39
C SER A 70 -6.30 -18.81 2.30
N LEU A 71 -6.88 -18.27 1.22
CA LEU A 71 -6.11 -17.60 0.18
C LEU A 71 -5.41 -16.35 0.70
N ASN A 72 -6.13 -15.49 1.42
CA ASN A 72 -5.57 -14.28 2.04
C ASN A 72 -4.44 -14.59 3.03
N ASP A 73 -4.61 -15.60 3.87
CA ASP A 73 -3.61 -16.00 4.86
C ASP A 73 -2.36 -16.57 4.18
N ARG A 74 -2.54 -17.41 3.16
CA ARG A 74 -1.42 -17.94 2.36
C ARG A 74 -0.69 -16.84 1.61
N TRP A 75 -1.40 -15.89 1.02
CA TRP A 75 -0.83 -14.73 0.34
C TRP A 75 0.03 -13.90 1.30
N LYS A 76 -0.54 -13.47 2.44
CA LYS A 76 0.17 -12.69 3.47
C LYS A 76 1.37 -13.46 4.03
N GLY A 77 1.20 -14.75 4.32
CA GLY A 77 2.25 -15.62 4.83
C GLY A 77 3.41 -15.82 3.85
N ALA A 78 3.11 -16.04 2.57
CA ALA A 78 4.11 -16.19 1.52
C ALA A 78 4.88 -14.89 1.27
N MET A 79 4.19 -13.75 1.22
CA MET A 79 4.81 -12.43 1.07
C MET A 79 5.77 -12.13 2.23
N LYS A 80 5.31 -12.28 3.48
CA LYS A 80 6.13 -12.06 4.69
C LYS A 80 7.35 -12.98 4.72
N THR A 81 7.16 -14.26 4.39
CA THR A 81 8.25 -15.25 4.38
C THR A 81 9.28 -14.93 3.30
N THR A 82 8.83 -14.54 2.11
CA THR A 82 9.72 -14.15 0.99
C THR A 82 10.54 -12.92 1.35
N ALA A 83 9.92 -11.91 1.95
CA ALA A 83 10.59 -10.70 2.35
C ALA A 83 11.60 -10.93 3.50
N LYS A 84 11.26 -11.78 4.48
CA LYS A 84 12.21 -12.21 5.51
C LYS A 84 13.43 -12.89 4.89
N ARG A 85 13.22 -13.88 4.01
CA ARG A 85 14.32 -14.58 3.32
C ARG A 85 15.17 -13.65 2.46
N TYR A 86 14.56 -12.66 1.83
CA TYR A 86 15.29 -11.63 1.10
C TYR A 86 16.22 -10.84 2.03
N GLY A 87 15.71 -10.40 3.19
CA GLY A 87 16.51 -9.73 4.21
C GLY A 87 17.63 -10.60 4.78
N ASP A 88 17.35 -11.88 5.05
CA ASP A 88 18.36 -12.83 5.53
C ASP A 88 19.50 -13.01 4.50
N LEU A 89 19.18 -13.14 3.21
CA LEU A 89 20.18 -13.21 2.14
C LEU A 89 20.98 -11.90 2.01
N GLN A 90 20.34 -10.74 2.18
CA GLN A 90 21.06 -9.46 2.20
C GLN A 90 22.03 -9.41 3.37
N ALA A 91 21.62 -9.88 4.55
CA ALA A 91 22.48 -9.94 5.73
C ALA A 91 23.71 -10.85 5.50
N SER A 92 23.52 -12.02 4.86
CA SER A 92 24.60 -12.93 4.50
C SER A 92 25.54 -12.38 3.42
N MET A 93 25.08 -11.45 2.57
CA MET A 93 25.93 -10.79 1.58
C MET A 93 26.92 -9.81 2.23
N ILE A 94 26.52 -9.12 3.29
CA ILE A 94 27.29 -8.01 3.89
C ILE A 94 28.74 -8.41 4.22
N PRO A 95 29.04 -9.55 4.88
CA PRO A 95 30.41 -9.93 5.22
C PRO A 95 31.29 -10.22 4.00
N LEU A 96 30.69 -10.53 2.84
CA LEU A 96 31.40 -10.84 1.60
C LEU A 96 31.70 -9.60 0.76
N LEU A 97 31.18 -8.42 1.15
CA LEU A 97 31.44 -7.15 0.49
C LEU A 97 32.68 -6.48 1.08
N GLU A 98 33.44 -5.79 0.24
CA GLU A 98 34.48 -4.88 0.72
C GLU A 98 33.86 -3.56 1.19
N PHE A 99 34.54 -2.85 2.09
CA PHE A 99 34.05 -1.57 2.64
C PHE A 99 33.60 -0.55 1.57
N PRO A 100 34.37 -0.31 0.48
CA PRO A 100 33.93 0.61 -0.57
C PRO A 100 32.64 0.15 -1.26
N GLU A 101 32.51 -1.15 -1.55
CA GLU A 101 31.30 -1.71 -2.16
C GLU A 101 30.08 -1.55 -1.23
N LYS A 102 30.25 -1.72 0.08
CA LYS A 102 29.19 -1.47 1.07
C LYS A 102 28.73 -0.01 1.01
N CYS A 103 29.67 0.93 0.95
CA CYS A 103 29.39 2.36 0.86
C CYS A 103 28.65 2.72 -0.44
N GLU A 104 29.10 2.20 -1.59
CA GLU A 104 28.43 2.41 -2.88
C GLU A 104 27.00 1.88 -2.88
N ASN A 105 26.81 0.64 -2.40
CA ASN A 105 25.49 0.03 -2.27
C ASN A 105 24.57 0.83 -1.35
N TRP A 106 25.12 1.39 -0.27
CA TRP A 106 24.39 2.26 0.65
C TRP A 106 23.98 3.58 -0.02
N MET A 107 24.91 4.26 -0.69
CA MET A 107 24.65 5.54 -1.36
C MET A 107 23.61 5.40 -2.49
N LEU A 108 23.70 4.34 -3.29
CA LEU A 108 22.71 4.03 -4.32
C LEU A 108 21.32 3.84 -3.71
N PHE A 109 21.24 3.08 -2.62
CA PHE A 109 19.99 2.83 -1.92
C PHE A 109 19.37 4.11 -1.34
N VAL A 110 20.15 4.90 -0.60
CA VAL A 110 19.64 6.14 0.02
C VAL A 110 19.18 7.13 -1.04
N THR A 111 19.93 7.28 -2.14
CA THR A 111 19.54 8.13 -3.27
C THR A 111 18.20 7.69 -3.86
N GLN A 112 18.00 6.38 -4.05
CA GLN A 112 16.74 5.85 -4.58
C GLN A 112 15.58 6.06 -3.60
N ALA A 113 15.80 5.85 -2.30
CA ALA A 113 14.81 6.08 -1.27
C ALA A 113 14.39 7.56 -1.21
N GLU A 114 15.35 8.48 -1.25
CA GLU A 114 15.10 9.92 -1.25
C GLU A 114 14.32 10.37 -2.48
N ARG A 115 14.68 9.90 -3.67
CA ARG A 115 13.91 10.19 -4.91
C ARG A 115 12.47 9.73 -4.79
N GLY A 116 12.23 8.55 -4.23
CA GLY A 116 10.88 8.02 -4.00
C GLY A 116 10.04 8.88 -3.04
N LEU A 117 10.68 9.54 -2.07
CA LEU A 117 10.00 10.41 -1.09
C LEU A 117 9.63 11.79 -1.64
N VAL A 118 10.31 12.26 -2.70
CA VAL A 118 10.02 13.56 -3.33
C VAL A 118 8.85 13.49 -4.31
N ALA A 119 8.43 12.29 -4.72
CA ALA A 119 7.29 12.11 -5.63
C ALA A 119 6.00 12.71 -5.06
N ASP A 120 5.23 13.41 -5.91
CA ASP A 120 3.96 14.05 -5.54
C ASP A 120 2.94 13.06 -4.97
N LEU A 121 2.01 13.57 -4.15
CA LEU A 121 0.98 12.73 -3.56
C LEU A 121 -0.05 12.40 -4.65
N PRO A 122 -0.34 11.12 -4.92
CA PRO A 122 -1.36 10.76 -5.88
C PRO A 122 -2.72 11.32 -5.43
N THR A 123 -3.44 11.93 -6.36
CA THR A 123 -4.76 12.50 -6.08
C THR A 123 -5.87 11.46 -6.23
N SER A 124 -5.61 10.34 -6.92
CA SER A 124 -6.56 9.25 -7.15
C SER A 124 -6.43 8.13 -6.12
N TYR A 125 -7.54 7.45 -5.79
CA TYR A 125 -7.54 6.28 -4.91
C TYR A 125 -6.57 5.17 -5.35
N ASP A 126 -6.54 4.84 -6.64
CA ASP A 126 -5.67 3.78 -7.17
C ASP A 126 -4.19 4.13 -6.95
N GLY A 127 -3.80 5.36 -7.29
CA GLY A 127 -2.44 5.85 -7.05
C GLY A 127 -2.06 5.89 -5.57
N LEU A 128 -2.98 6.28 -4.68
CA LEU A 128 -2.74 6.22 -3.22
C LEU A 128 -2.52 4.78 -2.75
N THR A 129 -3.28 3.84 -3.30
CA THR A 129 -3.15 2.41 -3.00
C THR A 129 -1.80 1.86 -3.48
N ASP A 130 -1.35 2.24 -4.68
CA ASP A 130 -0.02 1.88 -5.19
C ASP A 130 1.10 2.44 -4.30
N GLN A 131 0.96 3.67 -3.83
CA GLN A 131 1.95 4.31 -2.96
C GLN A 131 1.97 3.69 -1.56
N ALA A 132 0.82 3.37 -0.98
CA ALA A 132 0.73 2.64 0.29
C ALA A 132 1.47 1.29 0.20
N ARG A 133 1.26 0.54 -0.89
CA ARG A 133 1.95 -0.73 -1.16
C ARG A 133 3.46 -0.56 -1.30
N ALA A 134 3.91 0.51 -1.95
CA ALA A 134 5.34 0.82 -2.05
C ALA A 134 5.95 1.11 -0.67
N TYR A 135 5.23 1.81 0.21
CA TYR A 135 5.69 2.07 1.58
C TYR A 135 5.74 0.83 2.45
N ASP A 136 4.75 -0.06 2.35
CA ASP A 136 4.78 -1.31 3.11
C ASP A 136 5.99 -2.17 2.71
N MET A 137 6.32 -2.23 1.41
CA MET A 137 7.53 -2.90 0.95
C MET A 137 8.80 -2.20 1.47
N PHE A 138 8.86 -0.87 1.38
CA PHE A 138 9.99 -0.09 1.88
C PHE A 138 10.24 -0.32 3.37
N ILE A 139 9.18 -0.39 4.19
CA ILE A 139 9.29 -0.68 5.63
C ILE A 139 9.89 -2.07 5.86
N VAL A 140 9.45 -3.08 5.11
CA VAL A 140 9.99 -4.43 5.26
C VAL A 140 11.47 -4.50 4.85
N GLU A 141 11.85 -3.82 3.77
CA GLU A 141 13.26 -3.75 3.33
C GLU A 141 14.14 -2.93 4.28
N SER A 142 13.58 -1.92 4.97
CA SER A 142 14.33 -1.00 5.84
C SER A 142 15.12 -1.70 6.94
N GLY A 143 14.65 -2.86 7.43
CA GLY A 143 15.33 -3.64 8.46
C GLY A 143 16.68 -4.19 8.00
N ALA A 144 16.75 -4.75 6.79
CA ALA A 144 18.01 -5.23 6.20
C ALA A 144 18.96 -4.07 5.87
N ARG A 145 18.40 -2.91 5.48
CA ARG A 145 19.17 -1.70 5.21
C ARG A 145 19.83 -1.14 6.47
N GLN A 146 19.13 -1.19 7.60
CA GLN A 146 19.71 -0.82 8.89
C GLN A 146 20.90 -1.71 9.28
N GLN A 147 20.88 -3.00 8.91
CA GLN A 147 22.02 -3.90 9.17
C GLN A 147 23.25 -3.51 8.35
N LEU A 148 23.08 -3.18 7.07
CA LEU A 148 24.17 -2.68 6.22
C LEU A 148 24.79 -1.40 6.79
N LEU A 149 23.97 -0.42 7.18
CA LEU A 149 24.45 0.82 7.79
C LEU A 149 25.26 0.56 9.06
N ARG A 150 24.74 -0.28 9.97
CA ARG A 150 25.47 -0.62 11.20
C ARG A 150 26.82 -1.28 10.91
N ASN A 151 26.89 -2.11 9.87
CA ASN A 151 28.15 -2.74 9.48
C ASN A 151 29.15 -1.72 8.91
N ILE A 152 28.69 -0.79 8.06
CA ILE A 152 29.53 0.30 7.53
C ILE A 152 30.05 1.17 8.68
N VAL A 153 29.19 1.58 9.61
CA VAL A 153 29.61 2.41 10.75
C VAL A 153 30.65 1.67 11.60
N LYS A 154 30.37 0.41 11.95
CA LYS A 154 31.28 -0.40 12.76
C LYS A 154 32.65 -0.58 12.08
N GLU A 155 32.67 -1.00 10.82
CA GLU A 155 33.92 -1.21 10.08
C GLU A 155 34.68 0.11 9.89
N GLY A 156 33.97 1.22 9.63
CA GLY A 156 34.59 2.54 9.57
C GLY A 156 35.18 3.01 10.91
N GLU A 157 34.51 2.73 12.03
CA GLU A 157 35.04 3.00 13.38
C GLU A 157 36.30 2.16 13.67
N GLU A 158 36.35 0.91 13.21
CA GLU A 158 37.54 0.05 13.30
C GLU A 158 38.71 0.64 12.48
N MET A 159 38.46 1.08 11.23
CA MET A 159 39.48 1.75 10.40
C MET A 159 40.02 3.04 11.03
N LEU A 160 39.18 3.78 11.75
CA LEU A 160 39.61 4.96 12.51
C LEU A 160 40.49 4.58 13.71
N CYS A 161 40.14 3.51 14.42
CA CYS A 161 40.94 3.01 15.55
C CYS A 161 42.34 2.52 15.10
N GLU A 162 42.44 1.99 13.88
CA GLU A 162 43.69 1.49 13.29
C GLU A 162 44.56 2.60 12.66
N ASP A 163 44.09 3.85 12.62
CA ASP A 163 44.79 5.00 12.01
C ASP A 163 45.20 4.79 10.54
N ILE A 164 44.39 4.00 9.81
CA ILE A 164 44.63 3.69 8.38
C ILE A 164 43.92 4.66 7.42
N VAL A 165 43.24 5.68 7.97
CA VAL A 165 42.46 6.65 7.19
C VAL A 165 43.19 8.00 7.11
N PRO A 166 43.43 8.56 5.91
CA PRO A 166 44.22 9.80 5.75
C PRO A 166 43.64 11.06 6.42
N ASN A 167 42.32 11.15 6.57
CA ASN A 167 41.63 12.28 7.20
C ASN A 167 40.57 11.77 8.21
N PRO A 168 40.98 11.42 9.44
CA PRO A 168 40.10 10.79 10.43
C PRO A 168 38.88 11.65 10.81
N GLU A 169 39.05 12.98 10.92
CA GLU A 169 37.96 13.89 11.29
C GLU A 169 36.87 13.95 10.23
N GLU A 170 37.25 14.10 8.96
CA GLU A 170 36.30 14.13 7.85
C GLU A 170 35.60 12.78 7.68
N PHE A 171 36.34 11.67 7.84
CA PHE A 171 35.79 10.33 7.73
C PHE A 171 34.78 10.03 8.86
N SER A 172 35.11 10.38 10.11
CA SER A 172 34.20 10.26 11.25
C SER A 172 32.91 11.09 11.06
N SER A 173 33.05 12.31 10.53
CA SER A 173 31.91 13.16 10.17
C SER A 173 31.01 12.51 9.12
N LYS A 174 31.61 11.91 8.06
CA LYS A 174 30.88 11.16 7.02
C LYS A 174 30.11 9.97 7.60
N LEU A 175 30.73 9.15 8.44
CA LEU A 175 30.07 8.00 9.09
C LEU A 175 28.86 8.44 9.93
N THR A 176 29.03 9.49 10.75
CA THR A 176 27.95 10.06 11.56
C THR A 176 26.80 10.58 10.71
N ASN A 177 27.11 11.13 9.53
CA ASN A 177 26.10 11.68 8.63
C ASN A 177 25.23 10.60 7.98
N LEU A 178 25.75 9.38 7.77
CA LEU A 178 24.97 8.28 7.19
C LEU A 178 23.75 7.93 8.07
N ASP A 179 23.94 7.84 9.39
CA ASP A 179 22.86 7.52 10.32
C ASP A 179 21.83 8.66 10.42
N LYS A 180 22.31 9.92 10.45
CA LYS A 180 21.44 11.11 10.42
C LYS A 180 20.59 11.16 9.14
N GLN A 181 21.21 10.93 7.98
CA GLN A 181 20.50 10.93 6.70
C GLN A 181 19.43 9.84 6.66
N TRP A 182 19.77 8.63 7.07
CA TRP A 182 18.83 7.52 7.06
C TRP A 182 17.69 7.68 8.05
N SER A 183 17.97 8.17 9.26
CA SER A 183 16.95 8.52 10.24
C SER A 183 15.97 9.57 9.69
N SER A 184 16.48 10.57 8.96
CA SER A 184 15.65 11.57 8.26
C SER A 184 14.79 10.95 7.15
N VAL A 185 15.35 10.05 6.34
CA VAL A 185 14.61 9.30 5.30
C VAL A 185 13.48 8.48 5.93
N LEU A 186 13.76 7.73 6.99
CA LEU A 186 12.76 6.93 7.70
C LEU A 186 11.65 7.79 8.30
N LYS A 187 12.00 8.93 8.91
CA LYS A 187 11.02 9.87 9.46
C LYS A 187 10.08 10.39 8.38
N ARG A 188 10.63 10.91 7.27
CA ARG A 188 9.84 11.41 6.13
C ARG A 188 8.98 10.32 5.50
N ALA A 189 9.49 9.10 5.38
CA ALA A 189 8.72 7.96 4.87
C ALA A 189 7.50 7.65 5.75
N ARG A 190 7.66 7.69 7.09
CA ARG A 190 6.56 7.48 8.03
C ARG A 190 5.52 8.60 7.96
N GLU A 191 5.97 9.86 7.97
CA GLU A 191 5.08 11.02 7.83
C GLU A 191 4.27 10.94 6.54
N ARG A 192 4.92 10.57 5.43
CA ARG A 192 4.28 10.40 4.14
C ARG A 192 3.28 9.25 4.14
N LYS A 193 3.60 8.10 4.76
CA LYS A 193 2.66 6.99 4.93
C LYS A 193 1.43 7.43 5.74
N THR A 194 1.59 8.19 6.81
CA THR A 194 0.45 8.72 7.60
C THR A 194 -0.48 9.58 6.73
N VAL A 195 0.08 10.42 5.86
CA VAL A 195 -0.71 11.24 4.91
C VAL A 195 -1.43 10.35 3.89
N VAL A 196 -0.75 9.34 3.34
CA VAL A 196 -1.37 8.39 2.39
C VAL A 196 -2.52 7.65 3.07
N ASP A 197 -2.30 7.10 4.26
CA ASP A 197 -3.29 6.31 4.99
C ASP A 197 -4.54 7.15 5.34
N SER A 198 -4.36 8.41 5.79
CA SER A 198 -5.48 9.31 6.09
C SER A 198 -6.24 9.77 4.84
N THR A 199 -5.53 9.99 3.73
CA THR A 199 -6.13 10.33 2.44
C THR A 199 -6.92 9.14 1.89
N MET A 200 -6.38 7.93 2.00
CA MET A 200 -7.09 6.70 1.63
C MET A 200 -8.37 6.52 2.45
N GLU A 201 -8.34 6.85 3.74
CA GLU A 201 -9.53 6.74 4.59
C GLU A 201 -10.63 7.73 4.18
N THR A 202 -10.24 8.94 3.78
CA THR A 202 -11.17 9.92 3.20
C THR A 202 -11.86 9.36 1.94
N TRP A 203 -11.09 8.72 1.07
CA TRP A 203 -11.64 8.06 -0.12
C TRP A 203 -12.53 6.85 0.20
N ARG A 204 -12.15 6.01 1.18
CA ARG A 204 -12.96 4.87 1.61
C ARG A 204 -14.30 5.32 2.15
N THR A 205 -14.29 6.35 2.98
CA THR A 205 -15.50 6.97 3.53
C THR A 205 -16.43 7.43 2.40
N TYR A 206 -15.91 8.18 1.42
CA TYR A 206 -16.71 8.61 0.27
C TYR A 206 -17.28 7.43 -0.53
N LYS A 207 -16.45 6.43 -0.87
CA LYS A 207 -16.91 5.24 -1.59
C LYS A 207 -18.02 4.49 -0.86
N GLN A 208 -17.88 4.36 0.46
CA GLN A 208 -18.90 3.74 1.30
C GLN A 208 -20.21 4.53 1.29
N ARG A 209 -20.17 5.84 1.59
CA ARG A 209 -21.37 6.69 1.60
C ARG A 209 -22.06 6.76 0.24
N ASN A 210 -21.28 6.83 -0.83
CA ASN A 210 -21.81 6.80 -2.19
C ASN A 210 -22.50 5.46 -2.51
N ALA A 211 -21.95 4.34 -2.06
CA ALA A 211 -22.58 3.04 -2.23
C ALA A 211 -23.88 2.89 -1.43
N GLU A 212 -23.94 3.45 -0.21
CA GLU A 212 -25.15 3.52 0.61
C GLU A 212 -26.26 4.28 -0.13
N VAL A 213 -25.97 5.50 -0.61
CA VAL A 213 -26.93 6.31 -1.39
C VAL A 213 -27.40 5.58 -2.65
N VAL A 214 -26.49 5.01 -3.44
CA VAL A 214 -26.84 4.28 -4.67
C VAL A 214 -27.72 3.07 -4.38
N ALA A 215 -27.45 2.33 -3.30
CA ALA A 215 -28.26 1.19 -2.90
C ALA A 215 -29.67 1.62 -2.47
N GLU A 216 -29.77 2.72 -1.72
CA GLU A 216 -31.05 3.30 -1.28
C GLU A 216 -31.87 3.85 -2.46
N THR A 217 -31.25 4.62 -3.36
CA THR A 217 -31.89 5.09 -4.61
C THR A 217 -32.45 3.92 -5.41
N ARG A 218 -31.65 2.86 -5.58
CA ARG A 218 -32.10 1.65 -6.31
C ARG A 218 -33.24 0.94 -5.59
N CYS A 219 -33.24 0.93 -4.26
CA CYS A 219 -34.34 0.37 -3.48
C CYS A 219 -35.63 1.15 -3.76
N PHE A 220 -35.57 2.49 -3.71
CA PHE A 220 -36.69 3.36 -4.06
C PHE A 220 -37.19 3.10 -5.47
N ASP A 221 -36.31 3.03 -6.48
CA ASP A 221 -36.71 2.77 -7.86
C ASP A 221 -37.42 1.42 -8.02
N VAL A 222 -36.91 0.36 -7.38
CA VAL A 222 -37.52 -0.98 -7.43
C VAL A 222 -38.89 -0.98 -6.76
N GLU A 223 -39.00 -0.38 -5.58
CA GLU A 223 -40.27 -0.30 -4.85
C GLU A 223 -41.27 0.56 -5.64
N MET A 224 -40.86 1.71 -6.16
CA MET A 224 -41.68 2.58 -7.01
C MET A 224 -42.17 1.89 -8.28
N SER A 225 -41.36 1.01 -8.88
CA SER A 225 -41.76 0.24 -10.07
C SER A 225 -42.92 -0.74 -9.80
N LYS A 226 -43.13 -1.18 -8.56
CA LYS A 226 -44.29 -2.01 -8.19
C LYS A 226 -45.61 -1.26 -8.31
N PHE A 227 -45.55 0.07 -8.32
CA PHE A 227 -46.71 0.95 -8.41
C PHE A 227 -46.95 1.48 -9.82
N ASP A 228 -46.24 1.01 -10.85
CA ASP A 228 -46.29 1.55 -12.22
C ASP A 228 -47.45 0.98 -13.09
N GLY A 229 -48.51 0.48 -12.44
CA GLY A 229 -49.80 0.18 -13.06
C GLY A 229 -50.85 1.21 -12.64
N GLU A 230 -51.95 1.32 -13.41
CA GLU A 230 -53.11 2.20 -13.12
C GLU A 230 -53.79 1.87 -11.76
N MET A 231 -53.12 2.11 -10.65
CA MET A 231 -53.73 2.14 -9.32
C MET A 231 -54.06 3.58 -8.99
N THR A 232 -55.34 3.92 -9.09
CA THR A 232 -55.89 5.12 -8.47
C THR A 232 -55.92 4.95 -6.95
N VAL A 233 -55.65 6.03 -6.22
CA VAL A 233 -55.76 6.27 -4.76
C VAL A 233 -56.83 5.45 -4.02
N ALA A 234 -58.00 5.28 -4.64
CA ALA A 234 -59.13 4.55 -4.06
C ALA A 234 -58.94 3.01 -3.98
N GLY A 235 -57.90 2.46 -4.62
CA GLY A 235 -57.61 1.03 -4.69
C GLY A 235 -56.36 0.58 -3.94
N LEU A 236 -55.60 1.49 -3.31
CA LEU A 236 -54.43 1.10 -2.51
C LEU A 236 -54.91 0.37 -1.26
N ALA A 237 -54.57 -0.92 -1.16
CA ALA A 237 -54.80 -1.68 0.05
C ALA A 237 -54.07 -1.01 1.23
N PRO A 238 -54.59 -1.11 2.48
CA PRO A 238 -53.91 -0.56 3.66
C PRO A 238 -52.44 -1.00 3.80
N THR A 239 -52.11 -2.18 3.27
CA THR A 239 -50.75 -2.73 3.20
C THR A 239 -49.83 -1.91 2.30
N THR A 240 -50.29 -1.47 1.12
CA THR A 240 -49.49 -0.66 0.19
C THR A 240 -49.20 0.75 0.70
N LEU A 241 -50.12 1.34 1.48
CA LEU A 241 -49.87 2.64 2.13
C LEU A 241 -48.84 2.51 3.25
N ALA A 242 -48.90 1.42 4.03
CA ALA A 242 -47.91 1.15 5.08
C ALA A 242 -46.51 0.93 4.49
N GLU A 243 -46.40 0.21 3.36
CA GLU A 243 -45.13 0.01 2.64
C GLU A 243 -44.54 1.34 2.14
N LEU A 244 -45.34 2.26 1.60
CA LEU A 244 -44.89 3.60 1.21
C LEU A 244 -44.46 4.46 2.41
N MET A 245 -45.16 4.36 3.55
CA MET A 245 -44.80 5.07 4.77
C MET A 245 -43.48 4.57 5.37
N GLU A 246 -43.23 3.25 5.34
CA GLU A 246 -41.94 2.68 5.77
C GLU A 246 -40.81 3.11 4.84
N LEU A 247 -41.05 3.17 3.52
CA LEU A 247 -40.07 3.61 2.54
C LEU A 247 -39.67 5.09 2.70
N GLU A 248 -40.65 5.96 2.95
CA GLU A 248 -40.41 7.38 3.23
C GLU A 248 -39.74 7.58 4.61
N ALA A 249 -40.12 6.81 5.61
CA ALA A 249 -39.47 6.86 6.92
C ALA A 249 -38.01 6.35 6.89
N ALA A 250 -37.70 5.46 5.94
CA ALA A 250 -36.34 4.99 5.68
C ALA A 250 -35.50 5.99 4.87
N ALA A 251 -36.14 6.94 4.17
CA ALA A 251 -35.46 8.00 3.43
C ALA A 251 -34.91 9.07 4.38
N ASP A 252 -33.72 8.81 4.89
CA ASP A 252 -33.03 9.73 5.79
C ASP A 252 -32.28 10.81 5.00
N ASN A 253 -32.65 12.07 5.23
CA ASN A 253 -32.02 13.23 4.61
C ASN A 253 -30.51 13.32 4.97
N ASP A 254 -30.12 12.70 6.09
CA ASP A 254 -28.73 12.63 6.54
C ASP A 254 -27.87 11.72 5.64
N THR A 255 -28.43 10.68 4.99
CA THR A 255 -27.65 9.78 4.12
C THR A 255 -27.06 10.53 2.93
N CYS A 256 -27.88 11.34 2.25
CA CYS A 256 -27.44 12.13 1.11
C CYS A 256 -26.48 13.25 1.53
N SER A 257 -26.75 13.93 2.65
CA SER A 257 -25.87 14.97 3.19
C SER A 257 -24.48 14.42 3.55
N ASN A 258 -24.44 13.27 4.22
CA ASN A 258 -23.19 12.60 4.58
C ASN A 258 -22.37 12.17 3.34
N MET A 259 -23.03 11.73 2.27
CA MET A 259 -22.39 11.43 1.00
C MET A 259 -21.79 12.69 0.34
N LEU A 260 -22.55 13.79 0.30
CA LEU A 260 -22.08 15.06 -0.24
C LEU A 260 -20.87 15.60 0.52
N ASP A 261 -20.91 15.57 1.85
CA ASP A 261 -19.79 15.99 2.71
C ASP A 261 -18.53 15.16 2.47
N ALA A 262 -18.69 13.83 2.37
CA ALA A 262 -17.57 12.95 2.03
C ALA A 262 -17.05 13.21 0.59
N GLY A 263 -17.95 13.49 -0.36
CA GLY A 263 -17.63 13.85 -1.73
C GLY A 263 -16.84 15.16 -1.83
N HIS A 264 -17.25 16.19 -1.08
CA HIS A 264 -16.52 17.46 -1.00
C HIS A 264 -15.08 17.28 -0.50
N ARG A 265 -14.89 16.42 0.53
CA ARG A 265 -13.55 16.12 1.06
C ARG A 265 -12.65 15.46 0.00
N VAL A 266 -13.18 14.51 -0.78
CA VAL A 266 -12.41 13.87 -1.86
C VAL A 266 -12.17 14.83 -3.03
N MET A 267 -13.14 15.67 -3.39
CA MET A 267 -12.97 16.68 -4.44
C MET A 267 -11.89 17.72 -4.09
N ALA A 268 -11.75 18.08 -2.81
CA ALA A 268 -10.70 18.99 -2.35
C ALA A 268 -9.27 18.42 -2.56
N LEU A 269 -9.15 17.09 -2.57
CA LEU A 269 -7.90 16.37 -2.84
C LEU A 269 -7.63 16.20 -4.34
N ALA A 270 -8.67 16.21 -5.16
CA ALA A 270 -8.57 16.04 -6.61
C ALA A 270 -8.07 17.30 -7.34
N ARG A 271 -7.49 17.11 -8.53
CA ARG A 271 -7.04 18.18 -9.43
C ARG A 271 -7.42 17.84 -10.88
N GLY A 272 -7.54 18.87 -11.72
CA GLY A 272 -7.78 18.73 -13.17
C GLY A 272 -8.98 17.83 -13.50
N ASP A 273 -8.77 16.89 -14.43
CA ASP A 273 -9.81 15.98 -14.94
C ASP A 273 -10.42 15.08 -13.88
N LEU A 274 -9.66 14.71 -12.83
CA LEU A 274 -10.21 13.92 -11.73
C LEU A 274 -11.25 14.71 -10.94
N HIS A 275 -10.98 16.00 -10.69
CA HIS A 275 -11.93 16.87 -9.99
C HIS A 275 -13.20 17.07 -10.82
N ALA A 276 -13.07 17.33 -12.12
CA ALA A 276 -14.23 17.49 -13.01
C ALA A 276 -15.11 16.23 -13.07
N ARG A 277 -14.48 15.04 -13.14
CA ARG A 277 -15.20 13.75 -13.12
C ARG A 277 -15.93 13.52 -11.80
N LEU A 278 -15.24 13.66 -10.66
CA LEU A 278 -15.84 13.50 -9.34
C LEU A 278 -17.02 14.45 -9.13
N LYS A 279 -16.87 15.72 -9.53
CA LYS A 279 -17.97 16.70 -9.45
C LYS A 279 -19.19 16.21 -10.22
N LYS A 280 -19.00 15.72 -11.44
CA LYS A 280 -20.10 15.18 -12.26
C LYS A 280 -20.73 13.95 -11.61
N GLU A 281 -19.93 12.99 -11.15
CA GLU A 281 -20.40 11.77 -10.50
C GLU A 281 -21.21 12.07 -9.24
N ILE A 282 -20.70 12.93 -8.37
CA ILE A 282 -21.37 13.34 -7.11
C ILE A 282 -22.68 14.07 -7.42
N SER A 283 -22.69 15.01 -8.36
CA SER A 283 -23.91 15.73 -8.75
C SER A 283 -24.95 14.82 -9.37
N SER A 284 -24.54 13.84 -10.19
CA SER A 284 -25.46 12.85 -10.77
C SER A 284 -26.10 12.00 -9.67
N CYS A 285 -25.27 11.40 -8.80
CA CYS A 285 -25.72 10.56 -7.69
C CYS A 285 -26.69 11.31 -6.77
N HIS A 286 -26.38 12.58 -6.45
CA HIS A 286 -27.28 13.43 -5.69
C HIS A 286 -28.62 13.68 -6.40
N GLY A 287 -28.58 14.03 -7.69
CA GLY A 287 -29.79 14.25 -8.48
C GLY A 287 -30.67 13.01 -8.56
N ASP A 288 -30.08 11.84 -8.81
CA ASP A 288 -30.77 10.56 -8.89
C ASP A 288 -31.47 10.23 -7.55
N TYR A 289 -30.77 10.41 -6.42
CA TYR A 289 -31.35 10.23 -5.08
C TYR A 289 -32.52 11.20 -4.81
N MET A 290 -32.34 12.49 -5.11
CA MET A 290 -33.39 13.49 -4.88
C MET A 290 -34.63 13.24 -5.72
N ASN A 291 -34.47 12.81 -6.98
CA ASN A 291 -35.58 12.46 -7.87
C ASN A 291 -36.33 11.22 -7.36
N ALA A 292 -35.62 10.16 -6.99
CA ALA A 292 -36.23 8.95 -6.45
C ALA A 292 -37.00 9.25 -5.15
N HIS A 293 -36.40 10.01 -4.24
CA HIS A 293 -37.04 10.41 -2.99
C HIS A 293 -38.28 11.30 -3.22
N GLN A 294 -38.22 12.22 -4.19
CA GLN A 294 -39.36 13.06 -4.54
C GLN A 294 -40.51 12.23 -5.15
N ALA A 295 -40.20 11.23 -5.98
CA ALA A 295 -41.21 10.35 -6.56
C ALA A 295 -41.97 9.54 -5.49
N VAL A 296 -41.26 9.04 -4.48
CA VAL A 296 -41.87 8.37 -3.31
C VAL A 296 -42.84 9.30 -2.58
N LYS A 297 -42.44 10.57 -2.37
CA LYS A 297 -43.31 11.58 -1.75
C LYS A 297 -44.54 11.88 -2.59
N GLU A 298 -44.39 12.09 -3.89
CA GLU A 298 -45.51 12.44 -4.77
C GLU A 298 -46.56 11.33 -4.83
N LYS A 299 -46.15 10.06 -4.89
CA LYS A 299 -47.09 8.93 -4.89
C LYS A 299 -47.82 8.71 -3.56
N ARG A 300 -47.37 9.31 -2.46
CA ARG A 300 -48.11 9.31 -1.19
C ARG A 300 -49.32 10.24 -1.22
N TYR A 301 -49.23 11.36 -1.95
CA TYR A 301 -50.25 12.42 -1.96
C TYR A 301 -51.19 12.36 -3.16
N ILE A 302 -50.94 11.42 -4.09
CA ILE A 302 -51.88 11.02 -5.13
C ILE A 302 -52.79 9.99 -4.51
#